data_AF-A0A258FDT5-F1
#
_entry.id   AF-A0A258FDT5-F1
#
_cell.length_a   1.000
_cell.length_b   1.000
_cell.length_c   1.000
_cell.angle_alpha   90.00
_cell.angle_beta   90.00
_cell.angle_gamma   90.00
#
_symmetry.space_group_name_H-M   'P 1'
#
loop_
_entity.id
_entity.type
_entity.pdbx_description
1 polymer ?
#
loop_
_entity_poly.entity_id
_entity_poly.type
_entity_poly.pdbx_seq_one_letter_code
_entity_poly.pdbx_strand_id
1 'polypeptide(L)'
;MKKNHLFALSLISVAVMSGCSTMPQSTTLDSARVDYSQAQANPQVAQLAPLQLKEAGEALDRANAAQTSREDAKVVDSLAYVAQQKIALTQATAQRKNAELAVSAAAAERSTLQLQARTQEANAAQQQAAIAELTAEQKTAEANLARQQTADAQASAAQDQASLAAMQAQMDELNAKKTPRGMVITLGDVLFDTNQSQLKSGGERNVQKLAAFLKRYPQRTVMIEGFTDSVGSSSSNQLLSERRASAVGMALTGMDIGRDRVSTQGHGEAYAVAGNDTASGRQLNRRVEIMLSDERGVIAPR
;
A
#
# COMPACT_ATOMS: atom_id res chain seq x y z
N MET A 1 54.55 -113.06 3.12
CA MET A 1 54.17 -114.44 2.72
C MET A 1 53.57 -115.17 3.91
N LYS A 2 52.49 -115.94 3.68
CA LYS A 2 51.73 -116.82 4.61
C LYS A 2 50.79 -116.10 5.58
N LYS A 3 49.58 -116.57 5.87
CA LYS A 3 48.51 -117.33 5.17
C LYS A 3 47.33 -117.27 6.17
N ASN A 4 46.10 -117.20 5.66
CA ASN A 4 44.84 -117.23 6.40
C ASN A 4 44.76 -118.32 7.48
N HIS A 5 43.84 -118.21 8.43
CA HIS A 5 42.71 -119.15 8.58
C HIS A 5 41.60 -118.57 9.49
N LEU A 6 40.36 -118.76 9.01
CA LEU A 6 39.11 -118.69 9.77
C LEU A 6 39.09 -119.73 10.90
N PHE A 7 38.40 -119.46 12.02
CA PHE A 7 37.28 -120.31 12.50
C PHE A 7 36.55 -119.70 13.72
N ALA A 8 35.29 -120.13 13.85
CA ALA A 8 34.18 -119.62 14.65
C ALA A 8 34.18 -119.97 16.16
N LEU A 9 33.07 -119.56 16.82
CA LEU A 9 32.56 -119.81 18.18
C LEU A 9 32.99 -118.75 19.23
N SER A 10 32.12 -118.16 20.07
CA SER A 10 30.82 -118.62 20.59
C SER A 10 30.03 -117.43 21.19
N LEU A 11 28.70 -117.51 21.14
CA LEU A 11 27.74 -116.66 21.85
C LEU A 11 27.98 -116.62 23.37
N ILE A 12 27.95 -115.42 23.97
CA ILE A 12 27.32 -115.19 25.28
C ILE A 12 26.57 -113.86 25.23
N SER A 13 25.24 -113.96 25.15
CA SER A 13 24.30 -112.84 25.25
C SER A 13 24.09 -112.49 26.71
N VAL A 14 24.70 -111.39 27.19
CA VAL A 14 24.36 -110.81 28.50
C VAL A 14 23.28 -109.75 28.30
N ALA A 15 22.04 -110.13 28.54
CA ALA A 15 20.91 -109.20 28.63
C ALA A 15 20.94 -108.53 30.01
N VAL A 16 21.55 -107.35 30.09
CA VAL A 16 21.40 -106.47 31.25
C VAL A 16 20.01 -105.82 31.15
N MET A 17 19.04 -106.33 31.90
CA MET A 17 17.79 -105.61 32.14
C MET A 17 18.05 -104.43 33.06
N SER A 18 18.49 -103.32 32.48
CA SER A 18 18.39 -102.00 33.09
C SER A 18 16.91 -101.66 33.17
N GLY A 19 16.32 -101.81 34.36
CA GLY A 19 15.01 -101.27 34.68
C GLY A 19 15.07 -99.75 34.64
N CYS A 20 14.87 -99.16 33.46
CA CYS A 20 14.53 -97.75 33.34
C CYS A 20 13.15 -97.57 33.96
N SER A 21 13.09 -97.06 35.19
CA SER A 21 11.86 -96.44 35.70
C SER A 21 11.63 -95.18 34.87
N THR A 22 10.98 -95.32 33.72
CA THR A 22 10.62 -94.20 32.87
C THR A 22 9.61 -93.36 33.65
N MET A 23 10.04 -92.21 34.18
CA MET A 23 9.10 -91.26 34.76
C MET A 23 8.09 -90.88 33.67
N PRO A 24 6.79 -90.77 33.99
CA PRO A 24 5.81 -90.26 33.05
C PRO A 24 6.23 -88.84 32.64
N GLN A 25 6.65 -88.69 31.38
CA GLN A 25 7.02 -87.39 30.82
C GLN A 25 5.75 -86.65 30.40
N SER A 26 5.52 -85.48 30.99
CA SER A 26 4.46 -84.56 30.60
C SER A 26 5.01 -83.62 29.52
N THR A 27 4.47 -83.73 28.30
CA THR A 27 4.84 -82.84 27.19
C THR A 27 4.42 -81.40 27.44
N THR A 28 3.31 -81.20 28.18
CA THR A 28 2.79 -79.86 28.52
C THR A 28 3.70 -79.13 29.50
N LEU A 29 4.27 -79.83 30.48
CA LEU A 29 5.24 -79.26 31.42
C LEU A 29 6.53 -78.86 30.72
N ASP A 30 7.04 -79.66 29.78
CA ASP A 30 8.24 -79.32 29.02
C ASP A 30 8.03 -78.11 28.12
N SER A 31 6.86 -78.00 27.46
CA SER A 31 6.49 -76.78 26.72
C SER A 31 6.40 -75.57 27.65
N ALA A 32 5.75 -75.69 28.81
CA ALA A 32 5.64 -74.58 29.77
C ALA A 32 7.02 -74.09 30.28
N ARG A 33 7.99 -74.99 30.48
CA ARG A 33 9.38 -74.61 30.84
C ARG A 33 10.04 -73.79 29.74
N VAL A 34 9.92 -74.23 28.49
CA VAL A 34 10.47 -73.52 27.33
C VAL A 34 9.82 -72.14 27.20
N ASP A 35 8.48 -72.07 27.20
CA ASP A 35 7.73 -70.82 27.06
C ASP A 35 8.05 -69.84 28.19
N TYR A 36 8.20 -70.33 29.42
CA TYR A 36 8.60 -69.50 30.56
C TYR A 36 10.02 -68.96 30.41
N SER A 37 10.97 -69.80 29.98
CA SER A 37 12.36 -69.37 29.76
C SER A 37 12.44 -68.26 28.69
N GLN A 38 11.64 -68.38 27.62
CA GLN A 38 11.55 -67.36 26.57
C GLN A 38 10.89 -66.08 27.07
N ALA A 39 9.83 -66.20 27.87
CA ALA A 39 9.17 -65.05 28.49
C ALA A 39 10.11 -64.32 29.46
N GLN A 40 10.91 -65.04 30.25
CA GLN A 40 11.89 -64.48 31.16
C GLN A 40 13.06 -63.80 30.43
N ALA A 41 13.48 -64.37 29.29
CA ALA A 41 14.53 -63.81 28.45
C ALA A 41 14.08 -62.56 27.66
N ASN A 42 12.77 -62.31 27.54
CA ASN A 42 12.24 -61.16 26.82
C ASN A 42 12.26 -59.89 27.71
N PRO A 43 13.06 -58.85 27.35
CA PRO A 43 13.14 -57.62 28.15
C PRO A 43 11.81 -56.88 28.29
N GLN A 44 10.94 -56.95 27.28
CA GLN A 44 9.63 -56.29 27.33
C GLN A 44 8.71 -56.95 28.35
N VAL A 45 8.79 -58.28 28.50
CA VAL A 45 8.02 -59.00 29.51
C VAL A 45 8.51 -58.64 30.91
N ALA A 46 9.84 -58.63 31.12
CA ALA A 46 10.44 -58.26 32.40
C ALA A 46 10.08 -56.82 32.81
N GLN A 47 10.02 -55.88 31.86
CA GLN A 47 9.73 -54.48 32.14
C GLN A 47 8.22 -54.20 32.27
N LEU A 48 7.38 -54.78 31.41
CA LEU A 48 5.98 -54.38 31.28
C LEU A 48 5.01 -55.32 32.02
N ALA A 49 5.37 -56.59 32.22
CA ALA A 49 4.52 -57.58 32.87
C ALA A 49 5.22 -58.34 34.03
N PRO A 50 5.94 -57.66 34.96
CA PRO A 50 6.73 -58.34 36.00
C PRO A 50 5.86 -59.14 36.99
N LEU A 51 4.67 -58.64 37.32
CA LEU A 51 3.74 -59.35 38.21
C LEU A 51 3.24 -60.65 37.58
N GLN A 52 2.80 -60.58 36.32
CA GLN A 52 2.31 -61.75 35.58
C GLN A 52 3.43 -62.77 35.36
N LEU A 53 4.66 -62.32 35.08
CA LEU A 53 5.83 -63.19 34.96
C LEU A 53 6.10 -63.94 36.27
N LYS A 54 6.03 -63.25 37.42
CA LYS A 54 6.18 -63.88 38.74
C LYS A 54 5.11 -64.94 38.98
N GLU A 55 3.85 -64.62 38.73
CA GLU A 55 2.72 -65.54 38.92
C GLU A 55 2.76 -66.77 37.99
N ALA A 56 3.31 -66.60 36.79
CA ALA A 56 3.58 -67.68 35.84
C ALA A 56 4.71 -68.60 36.34
N GLY A 57 5.79 -68.02 36.89
CA GLY A 57 6.88 -68.77 37.51
C GLY A 57 6.40 -69.61 38.70
N GLU A 58 5.63 -69.00 39.61
CA GLU A 58 5.05 -69.71 40.75
C GLU A 58 4.12 -70.88 40.33
N ALA A 59 3.41 -70.75 39.21
CA ALA A 59 2.58 -71.84 38.68
C ALA A 59 3.42 -72.95 38.06
N LEU A 60 4.49 -72.60 37.34
CA LEU A 60 5.44 -73.56 36.78
C LEU A 60 6.19 -74.33 37.89
N ASP A 61 6.58 -73.63 38.96
CA ASP A 61 7.23 -74.23 40.13
C ASP A 61 6.34 -75.28 40.81
N ARG A 62 5.02 -75.00 40.93
CA ARG A 62 4.05 -75.99 41.44
C ARG A 62 3.97 -77.22 40.54
N ALA A 63 3.95 -77.04 39.22
CA ALA A 63 3.93 -78.16 38.28
C ALA A 63 5.23 -79.00 38.32
N ASN A 64 6.39 -78.34 38.44
CA ASN A 64 7.69 -79.00 38.64
C ASN A 64 7.76 -79.78 39.96
N ALA A 65 7.21 -79.23 41.04
CA ALA A 65 7.16 -79.88 42.35
C ALA A 65 6.25 -81.13 42.33
N ALA A 66 5.10 -81.07 41.65
CA ALA A 66 4.20 -82.21 41.47
C ALA A 66 4.85 -83.36 40.69
N GLN A 67 5.60 -83.05 39.62
CA GLN A 67 6.37 -84.05 38.86
C GLN A 67 7.47 -84.69 39.73
N THR A 68 8.19 -83.87 40.51
CA THR A 68 9.27 -84.33 41.39
C THR A 68 8.75 -85.23 42.51
N SER A 69 7.57 -84.91 43.04
CA SER A 69 6.88 -85.69 44.09
C SER A 69 6.19 -86.95 43.57
N ARG A 70 6.28 -87.23 42.26
CA ARG A 70 5.66 -88.37 41.56
C ARG A 70 4.13 -88.42 41.73
N GLU A 71 3.49 -87.27 41.68
CA GLU A 71 2.02 -87.18 41.65
C GLU A 71 1.44 -87.78 40.35
N ASP A 72 0.11 -87.97 40.31
CA ASP A 72 -0.58 -88.48 39.14
C ASP A 72 -0.32 -87.57 37.91
N ALA A 73 -0.06 -88.19 36.76
CA ALA A 73 0.23 -87.49 35.50
C ALA A 73 -0.83 -86.45 35.14
N LYS A 74 -2.12 -86.71 35.45
CA LYS A 74 -3.22 -85.75 35.21
C LYS A 74 -3.10 -84.49 36.06
N VAL A 75 -2.58 -84.61 37.28
CA VAL A 75 -2.37 -83.47 38.18
C VAL A 75 -1.21 -82.62 37.67
N VAL A 76 -0.11 -83.26 37.26
CA VAL A 76 1.04 -82.59 36.63
C VAL A 76 0.62 -81.85 35.37
N ASP A 77 -0.14 -82.51 34.47
CA ASP A 77 -0.63 -81.90 33.23
C ASP A 77 -1.60 -80.73 33.51
N SER A 78 -2.47 -80.84 34.51
CA SER A 78 -3.38 -79.76 34.88
C SER A 78 -2.64 -78.53 35.43
N LEU A 79 -1.65 -78.73 36.29
CA LEU A 79 -0.82 -77.64 36.82
C LEU A 79 0.06 -77.02 35.72
N ALA A 80 0.63 -77.85 34.84
CA ALA A 80 1.39 -77.39 33.68
C ALA A 80 0.53 -76.57 32.72
N TYR A 81 -0.72 -76.97 32.48
CA TYR A 81 -1.68 -76.20 31.69
C TYR A 81 -1.96 -74.82 32.33
N VAL A 82 -2.16 -74.75 33.64
CA VAL A 82 -2.33 -73.47 34.35
C VAL A 82 -1.08 -72.59 34.20
N ALA A 83 0.12 -73.17 34.33
CA ALA A 83 1.37 -72.45 34.10
C ALA A 83 1.45 -71.90 32.67
N GLN A 84 1.14 -72.72 31.67
CA GLN A 84 1.14 -72.31 30.25
C GLN A 84 0.17 -71.15 29.99
N GLN A 85 -1.04 -71.20 30.54
CA GLN A 85 -2.02 -70.12 30.41
C GLN A 85 -1.52 -68.81 31.04
N LYS A 86 -0.86 -68.88 32.20
CA LYS A 86 -0.27 -67.69 32.84
C LYS A 86 0.93 -67.13 32.07
N ILE A 87 1.74 -67.97 31.44
CA ILE A 87 2.83 -67.52 30.56
C ILE A 87 2.27 -66.80 29.34
N ALA A 88 1.24 -67.37 28.70
CA ALA A 88 0.56 -66.72 27.58
C ALA A 88 -0.04 -65.36 27.98
N LEU A 89 -0.67 -65.27 29.16
CA LEU A 89 -1.20 -64.01 29.70
C LEU A 89 -0.08 -62.98 29.95
N THR A 90 1.08 -63.42 30.42
CA THR A 90 2.25 -62.56 30.64
C THR A 90 2.71 -61.92 29.33
N GLN A 91 2.88 -62.73 28.28
CA GLN A 91 3.28 -62.25 26.96
C GLN A 91 2.23 -61.31 26.35
N ALA A 92 0.94 -61.67 26.43
CA ALA A 92 -0.16 -60.83 25.96
C ALA A 92 -0.24 -59.49 26.71
N THR A 93 0.01 -59.49 28.03
CA THR A 93 0.04 -58.27 28.84
C THR A 93 1.19 -57.35 28.44
N ALA A 94 2.38 -57.91 28.22
CA ALA A 94 3.54 -57.14 27.77
C ALA A 94 3.31 -56.54 26.38
N GLN A 95 2.77 -57.33 25.44
CA GLN A 95 2.42 -56.86 24.10
C GLN A 95 1.35 -55.76 24.14
N ARG A 96 0.29 -55.93 24.93
CA ARG A 96 -0.75 -54.90 25.12
C ARG A 96 -0.16 -53.59 25.62
N LYS A 97 0.63 -53.64 26.70
CA LYS A 97 1.25 -52.43 27.27
C LYS A 97 2.23 -51.76 26.31
N ASN A 98 3.01 -52.55 25.55
CA ASN A 98 3.90 -52.01 24.55
C ASN A 98 3.12 -51.29 23.43
N ALA A 99 2.01 -51.89 22.97
CA ALA A 99 1.12 -51.26 22.00
C ALA A 99 0.49 -49.97 22.55
N GLU A 100 0.08 -49.96 23.82
CA GLU A 100 -0.45 -48.75 24.50
C GLU A 100 0.59 -47.62 24.55
N LEU A 101 1.85 -47.93 24.87
CA LEU A 101 2.93 -46.95 24.84
C LEU A 101 3.17 -46.39 23.43
N ALA A 102 3.15 -47.27 22.41
CA ALA A 102 3.30 -46.84 21.02
C ALA A 102 2.15 -45.92 20.57
N VAL A 103 0.90 -46.24 20.95
CA VAL A 103 -0.27 -45.39 20.68
C VAL A 103 -0.16 -44.05 21.40
N SER A 104 0.25 -44.04 22.67
CA SER A 104 0.44 -42.81 23.43
C SER A 104 1.55 -41.92 22.84
N ALA A 105 2.67 -42.51 22.43
CA ALA A 105 3.76 -41.78 21.79
C ALA A 105 3.32 -41.19 20.44
N ALA A 106 2.64 -41.98 19.61
CA ALA A 106 2.11 -41.51 18.33
C ALA A 106 1.06 -40.40 18.51
N ALA A 107 0.23 -40.47 19.55
CA ALA A 107 -0.74 -39.42 19.87
C ALA A 107 -0.06 -38.10 20.29
N ALA A 108 1.03 -38.18 21.06
CA ALA A 108 1.82 -37.01 21.46
C ALA A 108 2.54 -36.37 20.25
N GLU A 109 3.12 -37.19 19.37
CA GLU A 109 3.75 -36.74 18.14
C GLU A 109 2.73 -36.07 17.20
N ARG A 110 1.58 -36.71 16.98
CA ARG A 110 0.47 -36.14 16.19
C ARG A 110 0.04 -34.79 16.76
N SER A 111 -0.13 -34.67 18.08
CA SER A 111 -0.54 -33.41 18.72
C SER A 111 0.50 -32.32 18.49
N THR A 112 1.79 -32.66 18.56
CA THR A 112 2.90 -31.74 18.27
C THR A 112 2.87 -31.28 16.83
N LEU A 113 2.70 -32.18 15.87
CA LEU A 113 2.61 -31.85 14.45
C LEU A 113 1.38 -30.98 14.13
N GLN A 114 0.23 -31.30 14.73
CA GLN A 114 -0.98 -30.49 14.58
C GLN A 114 -0.78 -29.08 15.14
N LEU A 115 -0.14 -28.96 16.31
CA LEU A 115 0.17 -27.66 16.89
C LEU A 115 1.14 -26.87 16.01
N GLN A 116 2.20 -27.52 15.49
CA GLN A 116 3.14 -26.86 14.57
C GLN A 116 2.45 -26.38 13.30
N ALA A 117 1.59 -27.20 12.70
CA ALA A 117 0.81 -26.81 11.51
C ALA A 117 -0.10 -25.61 11.79
N ARG A 118 -0.81 -25.62 12.93
CA ARG A 118 -1.67 -24.48 13.34
C ARG A 118 -0.87 -23.22 13.63
N THR A 119 0.30 -23.34 14.25
CA THR A 119 1.20 -22.20 14.48
C THR A 119 1.71 -21.62 13.17
N GLN A 120 2.08 -22.47 12.20
CA GLN A 120 2.49 -22.01 10.86
C GLN A 120 1.35 -21.29 10.14
N GLU A 121 0.14 -21.86 10.17
CA GLU A 121 -1.06 -21.26 9.58
C GLU A 121 -1.38 -19.90 10.23
N ALA A 122 -1.34 -19.81 11.57
CA ALA A 122 -1.57 -18.57 12.30
C ALA A 122 -0.51 -17.51 11.97
N ASN A 123 0.77 -17.89 11.91
CA ASN A 123 1.86 -16.98 11.55
C ASN A 123 1.70 -16.47 10.11
N ALA A 124 1.35 -17.34 9.16
CA ALA A 124 1.10 -16.94 7.78
C ALA A 124 -0.10 -15.98 7.67
N ALA A 125 -1.19 -16.26 8.41
CA ALA A 125 -2.35 -15.38 8.46
C ALA A 125 -2.01 -14.01 9.06
N GLN A 126 -1.20 -13.97 10.13
CA GLN A 126 -0.72 -12.72 10.73
C GLN A 126 0.16 -11.91 9.77
N GLN A 127 1.08 -12.57 9.06
CA GLN A 127 1.90 -11.91 8.04
C GLN A 127 1.05 -11.35 6.90
N GLN A 128 0.06 -12.11 6.43
CA GLN A 128 -0.85 -11.66 5.38
C GLN A 128 -1.70 -10.46 5.84
N ALA A 129 -2.19 -10.48 7.08
CA ALA A 129 -2.92 -9.36 7.67
C ALA A 129 -2.04 -8.10 7.74
N ALA A 130 -0.79 -8.22 8.21
CA ALA A 130 0.15 -7.10 8.27
C ALA A 130 0.43 -6.50 6.88
N ILE A 131 0.59 -7.34 5.85
CA ILE A 131 0.78 -6.87 4.47
C ILE A 131 -0.48 -6.15 3.96
N ALA A 132 -1.66 -6.68 4.27
CA ALA A 132 -2.93 -6.06 3.87
C ALA A 132 -3.14 -4.69 4.52
N GLU A 133 -2.81 -4.54 5.81
CA GLU A 133 -2.85 -3.27 6.54
C GLU A 133 -1.89 -2.25 5.90
N LEU A 134 -0.63 -2.63 5.66
CA LEU A 134 0.37 -1.75 5.06
C LEU A 134 -0.02 -1.31 3.64
N THR A 135 -0.64 -2.22 2.87
CA THR A 135 -1.19 -1.90 1.54
C THR A 135 -2.39 -0.94 1.64
N ALA A 136 -3.25 -1.11 2.64
CA ALA A 136 -4.37 -0.21 2.87
C ALA A 136 -3.89 1.19 3.25
N GLU A 137 -2.90 1.29 4.14
CA GLU A 137 -2.26 2.56 4.53
C GLU A 137 -1.66 3.27 3.31
N GLN A 138 -0.90 2.57 2.47
CA GLN A 138 -0.34 3.13 1.24
C GLN A 138 -1.43 3.68 0.32
N LYS A 139 -2.51 2.92 0.08
CA LYS A 139 -3.64 3.39 -0.73
C LYS A 139 -4.33 4.60 -0.13
N THR A 140 -4.47 4.67 1.20
CA THR A 140 -5.04 5.86 1.86
C THR A 140 -4.13 7.07 1.74
N ALA A 141 -2.81 6.90 1.85
CA ALA A 141 -1.84 7.97 1.67
C ALA A 141 -1.84 8.50 0.23
N GLU A 142 -1.86 7.61 -0.77
CA GLU A 142 -1.99 7.97 -2.19
C GLU A 142 -3.29 8.72 -2.47
N ALA A 143 -4.42 8.24 -1.93
CA ALA A 143 -5.71 8.90 -2.09
C ALA A 143 -5.74 10.30 -1.45
N ASN A 144 -5.11 10.47 -0.29
CA ASN A 144 -5.00 11.75 0.39
C ASN A 144 -4.12 12.74 -0.41
N LEU A 145 -2.99 12.27 -0.95
CA LEU A 145 -2.13 13.08 -1.81
C LEU A 145 -2.88 13.53 -3.08
N ALA A 146 -3.61 12.62 -3.74
CA ALA A 146 -4.40 12.96 -4.92
C ALA A 146 -5.51 13.99 -4.61
N ARG A 147 -6.16 13.86 -3.44
CA ARG A 147 -7.16 14.84 -2.97
C ARG A 147 -6.53 16.21 -2.70
N GLN A 148 -5.36 16.25 -2.08
CA GLN A 148 -4.63 17.49 -1.83
C GLN A 148 -4.23 18.17 -3.13
N GLN A 149 -3.64 17.44 -4.09
CA GLN A 149 -3.28 17.99 -5.40
C GLN A 149 -4.49 18.56 -6.14
N THR A 150 -5.64 17.89 -6.05
CA THR A 150 -6.89 18.37 -6.65
C THR A 150 -7.38 19.65 -5.96
N ALA A 151 -7.34 19.70 -4.63
CA ALA A 151 -7.71 20.89 -3.86
C ALA A 151 -6.80 22.08 -4.17
N ASP A 152 -5.48 21.86 -4.27
CA ASP A 152 -4.50 22.89 -4.61
C ASP A 152 -4.70 23.41 -6.04
N ALA A 153 -4.96 22.50 -7.00
CA ALA A 153 -5.26 22.88 -8.38
C ALA A 153 -6.56 23.70 -8.49
N GLN A 154 -7.60 23.32 -7.73
CA GLN A 154 -8.85 24.08 -7.66
C GLN A 154 -8.66 25.45 -7.00
N ALA A 155 -7.86 25.53 -5.94
CA ALA A 155 -7.54 26.78 -5.28
C ALA A 155 -6.78 27.74 -6.21
N SER A 156 -5.78 27.24 -6.93
CA SER A 156 -5.05 28.01 -7.95
C SER A 156 -5.99 28.49 -9.05
N ALA A 157 -6.82 27.60 -9.60
CA ALA A 157 -7.77 27.95 -10.66
C ALA A 157 -8.78 29.01 -10.19
N ALA A 158 -9.25 28.94 -8.94
CA ALA A 158 -10.14 29.95 -8.36
C ALA A 158 -9.44 31.29 -8.18
N GLN A 159 -8.17 31.31 -7.76
CA GLN A 159 -7.36 32.53 -7.64
C GLN A 159 -7.10 33.18 -9.01
N ASP A 160 -6.80 32.38 -10.03
CA ASP A 160 -6.60 32.86 -11.40
C ASP A 160 -7.89 33.49 -11.95
N GLN A 161 -9.03 32.80 -11.78
CA GLN A 161 -10.33 33.32 -12.16
C GLN A 161 -10.68 34.62 -11.42
N ALA A 162 -10.43 34.69 -10.11
CA ALA A 162 -10.66 35.90 -9.33
C ALA A 162 -9.76 37.06 -9.79
N SER A 163 -8.49 36.78 -10.12
CA SER A 163 -7.54 37.78 -10.62
C SER A 163 -7.95 38.31 -11.99
N LEU A 164 -8.39 37.43 -12.89
CA LEU A 164 -8.92 37.80 -14.20
C LEU A 164 -10.21 38.63 -14.08
N ALA A 165 -11.14 38.23 -13.21
CA ALA A 165 -12.38 38.96 -12.97
C ALA A 165 -12.12 40.35 -12.36
N ALA A 166 -11.19 40.44 -11.40
CA ALA A 166 -10.79 41.72 -10.80
C ALA A 166 -10.17 42.65 -11.85
N MET A 167 -9.31 42.11 -12.72
CA MET A 167 -8.72 42.88 -13.82
C MET A 167 -9.79 43.36 -14.80
N GLN A 168 -10.74 42.49 -15.20
CA GLN A 168 -11.82 42.87 -16.10
C GLN A 168 -12.69 43.98 -15.50
N ALA A 169 -13.07 43.87 -14.22
CA ALA A 169 -13.85 44.90 -13.52
C ALA A 169 -13.11 46.25 -13.49
N GLN A 170 -11.79 46.24 -13.29
CA GLN A 170 -10.98 47.46 -13.31
C GLN A 170 -10.90 48.08 -14.73
N MET A 171 -10.86 47.25 -15.78
CA MET A 171 -10.90 47.73 -17.16
C MET A 171 -12.26 48.33 -17.52
N ASP A 172 -13.34 47.70 -17.08
CA ASP A 172 -14.70 48.19 -17.27
C ASP A 172 -14.88 49.54 -16.56
N GLU A 173 -14.31 49.72 -15.35
CA GLU A 173 -14.33 51.00 -14.63
C GLU A 173 -13.61 52.12 -15.41
N LEU A 174 -12.53 51.79 -16.11
CA LEU A 174 -11.80 52.73 -16.98
C LEU A 174 -12.50 52.99 -18.31
N ASN A 175 -13.65 52.36 -18.58
CA ASN A 175 -14.31 52.34 -19.88
C ASN A 175 -13.36 51.93 -21.03
N ALA A 176 -12.41 51.06 -20.73
CA ALA A 176 -11.44 50.59 -21.71
C ALA A 176 -12.12 49.61 -22.68
N LYS A 177 -12.04 49.90 -23.98
CA LYS A 177 -12.60 49.05 -25.04
C LYS A 177 -11.51 48.26 -25.73
N LYS A 178 -11.76 46.98 -26.00
CA LYS A 178 -10.87 46.17 -26.84
C LYS A 178 -11.04 46.57 -28.30
N THR A 179 -9.95 46.99 -28.92
CA THR A 179 -9.88 47.34 -30.35
C THR A 179 -8.78 46.52 -31.03
N PRO A 180 -8.71 46.49 -32.38
CA PRO A 180 -7.58 45.88 -33.09
C PRO A 180 -6.23 46.48 -32.71
N ARG A 181 -6.22 47.73 -32.20
CA ARG A 181 -5.02 48.44 -31.77
C ARG A 181 -4.63 48.18 -30.30
N GLY A 182 -5.37 47.29 -29.62
CA GLY A 182 -5.21 47.02 -28.19
C GLY A 182 -6.35 47.60 -27.35
N MET A 183 -6.11 47.80 -26.06
CA MET A 183 -7.10 48.36 -25.15
C MET A 183 -7.07 49.89 -25.23
N VAL A 184 -8.23 50.51 -25.50
CA VAL A 184 -8.35 51.96 -25.74
C VAL A 184 -9.32 52.58 -24.75
N ILE A 185 -8.85 53.59 -24.03
CA ILE A 185 -9.69 54.45 -23.19
C ILE A 185 -9.93 55.74 -23.96
N THR A 186 -11.18 56.00 -24.34
CA THR A 186 -11.55 57.26 -25.00
C THR A 186 -12.09 58.25 -23.99
N LEU A 187 -11.38 59.35 -23.80
CA LEU A 187 -11.79 60.45 -22.95
C LEU A 187 -12.25 61.60 -23.84
N GLY A 188 -13.56 61.85 -23.89
CA GLY A 188 -14.15 62.92 -24.71
C GLY A 188 -13.98 64.33 -24.13
N ASP A 189 -14.80 65.27 -24.61
CA ASP A 189 -14.85 66.71 -24.27
C ASP A 189 -15.05 67.05 -22.77
N VAL A 190 -15.08 66.05 -21.90
CA VAL A 190 -15.14 66.20 -20.44
C VAL A 190 -13.76 66.54 -19.86
N LEU A 191 -12.69 66.40 -20.65
CA LEU A 191 -11.32 66.66 -20.20
C LEU A 191 -10.88 68.12 -20.24
N PHE A 192 -11.35 68.90 -21.21
CA PHE A 192 -10.81 70.24 -21.48
C PHE A 192 -11.94 71.21 -21.80
N ASP A 193 -11.75 72.49 -21.48
CA ASP A 193 -12.62 73.55 -22.02
C ASP A 193 -12.26 73.85 -23.49
N THR A 194 -13.17 74.53 -24.19
CA THR A 194 -12.98 74.92 -25.60
C THR A 194 -11.69 75.72 -25.78
N ASN A 195 -10.84 75.31 -26.73
CA ASN A 195 -9.51 75.88 -26.97
C ASN A 195 -8.52 75.84 -25.79
N GLN A 196 -8.82 75.09 -24.73
CA GLN A 196 -7.93 74.91 -23.58
C GLN A 196 -7.25 73.55 -23.61
N SER A 197 -6.09 73.47 -22.95
CA SER A 197 -5.33 72.24 -22.68
C SER A 197 -5.19 71.94 -21.19
N GLN A 198 -5.89 72.69 -20.32
CA GLN A 198 -5.92 72.42 -18.88
C GLN A 198 -7.01 71.39 -18.57
N LEU A 199 -6.66 70.37 -17.78
CA LEU A 199 -7.59 69.32 -17.38
C LEU A 199 -8.67 69.87 -16.45
N LYS A 200 -9.93 69.51 -16.71
CA LYS A 200 -11.06 69.75 -15.81
C LYS A 200 -11.03 68.75 -14.66
N SER A 201 -11.68 69.07 -13.55
CA SER A 201 -11.78 68.18 -12.37
C SER A 201 -12.33 66.78 -12.68
N GLY A 202 -13.23 66.66 -13.66
CA GLY A 202 -13.71 65.36 -14.15
C GLY A 202 -12.65 64.58 -14.93
N GLY A 203 -11.81 65.28 -15.69
CA GLY A 203 -10.68 64.70 -16.40
C GLY A 203 -9.54 64.28 -15.48
N GLU A 204 -9.24 65.09 -14.46
CA GLU A 204 -8.28 64.73 -13.41
C GLU A 204 -8.67 63.42 -12.72
N ARG A 205 -9.95 63.21 -12.40
CA ARG A 205 -10.43 61.94 -11.80
C ARG A 205 -10.17 60.73 -12.72
N ASN A 206 -10.39 60.86 -14.02
CA ASN A 206 -10.13 59.77 -14.96
C ASN A 206 -8.62 59.49 -15.10
N VAL A 207 -7.80 60.54 -15.14
CA VAL A 207 -6.34 60.43 -15.16
C VAL A 207 -5.81 59.81 -13.86
N GLN A 208 -6.39 60.13 -12.71
CA GLN A 208 -6.06 59.51 -11.42
C GLN A 208 -6.37 58.01 -11.42
N LYS A 209 -7.54 57.59 -11.94
CA LYS A 209 -7.87 56.18 -12.09
C LYS A 209 -6.88 55.45 -13.00
N LEU A 210 -6.51 56.06 -14.12
CA LEU A 210 -5.49 55.53 -15.03
C LEU A 210 -4.11 55.44 -14.35
N ALA A 211 -3.70 56.46 -13.60
CA ALA A 211 -2.44 56.42 -12.84
C ALA A 211 -2.44 55.29 -11.80
N ALA A 212 -3.55 55.11 -11.07
CA ALA A 212 -3.70 54.00 -10.13
C ALA A 212 -3.58 52.63 -10.82
N PHE A 213 -4.18 52.48 -12.00
CA PHE A 213 -4.02 51.29 -12.84
C PHE A 213 -2.56 51.06 -13.25
N LEU A 214 -1.88 52.08 -13.77
CA LEU A 214 -0.48 51.98 -14.21
C LEU A 214 0.50 51.72 -13.06
N LYS A 215 0.17 52.16 -11.83
CA LYS A 215 0.94 51.79 -10.63
C LYS A 215 0.77 50.32 -10.26
N ARG A 216 -0.43 49.76 -10.43
CA ARG A 216 -0.72 48.35 -10.15
C ARG A 216 -0.07 47.41 -11.18
N TYR A 217 0.05 47.84 -12.44
CA TYR A 217 0.62 47.06 -13.54
C TYR A 217 1.86 47.74 -14.13
N PRO A 218 3.04 47.63 -13.47
CA PRO A 218 4.26 48.37 -13.84
C PRO A 218 4.79 48.04 -15.25
N GLN A 219 4.47 46.87 -15.79
CA GLN A 219 4.85 46.42 -17.12
C GLN A 219 4.07 47.09 -18.26
N ARG A 220 2.95 47.77 -17.96
CA ARG A 220 2.10 48.41 -18.98
C ARG A 220 2.63 49.80 -19.35
N THR A 221 2.59 50.14 -20.63
CA THR A 221 2.88 51.49 -21.13
C THR A 221 1.63 52.11 -21.77
N VAL A 222 1.63 53.43 -21.93
CA VAL A 222 0.53 54.17 -22.57
C VAL A 222 1.00 55.05 -23.72
N MET A 223 0.19 55.10 -24.77
CA MET A 223 0.26 56.10 -25.84
C MET A 223 -0.99 56.97 -25.76
N ILE A 224 -0.79 58.28 -25.66
CA ILE A 224 -1.84 59.27 -25.51
C ILE A 224 -1.95 60.02 -26.83
N GLU A 225 -3.06 59.85 -27.53
CA GLU A 225 -3.34 60.47 -28.83
C GLU A 225 -4.38 61.57 -28.67
N GLY A 226 -4.03 62.81 -29.03
CA GLY A 226 -4.92 63.96 -28.99
C GLY A 226 -5.59 64.25 -30.33
N PHE A 227 -6.87 64.62 -30.30
CA PHE A 227 -7.67 64.98 -31.47
C PHE A 227 -8.46 66.29 -31.25
N THR A 228 -8.70 67.02 -32.33
CA THR A 228 -9.56 68.21 -32.37
C THR A 228 -10.71 68.01 -33.34
N ASP A 229 -11.67 68.93 -33.31
CA ASP A 229 -12.59 69.10 -34.43
C ASP A 229 -11.91 69.88 -35.56
N SER A 230 -12.63 70.12 -36.66
CA SER A 230 -12.12 70.85 -37.82
C SER A 230 -12.29 72.37 -37.73
N VAL A 231 -12.54 72.93 -36.54
CA VAL A 231 -12.74 74.38 -36.37
C VAL A 231 -11.39 75.04 -36.11
N GLY A 232 -10.96 75.92 -37.02
CA GLY A 232 -9.67 76.62 -36.94
C GLY A 232 -8.73 76.24 -38.09
N SER A 233 -7.46 76.63 -37.99
CA SER A 233 -6.45 76.19 -38.96
C SER A 233 -5.91 74.81 -38.59
N SER A 234 -5.58 73.99 -39.59
CA SER A 234 -4.95 72.68 -39.40
C SER A 234 -3.69 72.75 -38.51
N SER A 235 -2.87 73.79 -38.68
CA SER A 235 -1.69 74.04 -37.83
C SER A 235 -2.03 74.33 -36.36
N SER A 236 -3.11 75.08 -36.11
CA SER A 236 -3.58 75.37 -34.76
C SER A 236 -4.17 74.12 -34.09
N ASN A 237 -4.91 73.33 -34.87
CA ASN A 237 -5.50 72.06 -34.44
C ASN A 237 -4.42 71.03 -34.08
N GLN A 238 -3.37 70.92 -34.89
CA GLN A 238 -2.23 70.07 -34.60
C GLN A 238 -1.59 70.44 -33.26
N LEU A 239 -1.22 71.71 -33.08
CA LEU A 239 -0.59 72.19 -31.85
C LEU A 239 -1.49 72.02 -30.62
N LEU A 240 -2.80 72.25 -30.76
CA LEU A 240 -3.77 72.08 -29.68
C LEU A 240 -3.88 70.59 -29.27
N SER A 241 -3.91 69.69 -30.24
CA SER A 241 -3.98 68.24 -29.99
C SER A 241 -2.74 67.72 -29.25
N GLU A 242 -1.54 68.17 -29.64
CA GLU A 242 -0.27 67.83 -28.99
C GLU A 242 -0.22 68.36 -27.55
N ARG A 243 -0.64 69.62 -27.34
CA ARG A 243 -0.71 70.21 -25.99
C ARG A 243 -1.66 69.45 -25.08
N ARG A 244 -2.82 69.01 -25.59
CA ARG A 244 -3.80 68.21 -24.82
C ARG A 244 -3.25 66.83 -24.47
N ALA A 245 -2.63 66.13 -25.42
CA ALA A 245 -1.97 64.84 -25.16
C ALA A 245 -0.84 64.98 -24.13
N SER A 246 -0.01 66.02 -24.28
CA SER A 246 1.08 66.35 -23.37
C SER A 246 0.57 66.69 -21.96
N ALA A 247 -0.54 67.43 -21.83
CA ALA A 247 -1.14 67.74 -20.54
C ALA A 247 -1.55 66.48 -19.76
N VAL A 248 -2.14 65.49 -20.45
CA VAL A 248 -2.45 64.19 -19.84
C VAL A 248 -1.17 63.44 -19.46
N GLY A 249 -0.16 63.43 -20.33
CA GLY A 249 1.11 62.75 -20.06
C GLY A 249 1.87 63.36 -18.87
N MET A 250 1.87 64.69 -18.75
CA MET A 250 2.44 65.42 -17.62
C MET A 250 1.68 65.13 -16.33
N ALA A 251 0.34 65.08 -16.39
CA ALA A 251 -0.47 64.72 -15.23
C ALA A 251 -0.16 63.30 -14.73
N LEU A 252 -0.01 62.32 -15.63
CA LEU A 252 0.42 60.96 -15.26
C LEU A 252 1.83 60.94 -14.67
N THR A 253 2.76 61.69 -15.27
CA THR A 253 4.14 61.79 -14.76
C THR A 253 4.17 62.42 -13.35
N GLY A 254 3.36 63.45 -13.12
CA GLY A 254 3.19 64.09 -11.81
C GLY A 254 2.52 63.19 -10.77
N MET A 255 1.92 62.07 -11.19
CA MET A 255 1.40 61.02 -10.32
C MET A 255 2.37 59.82 -10.22
N ASP A 256 3.68 60.03 -10.39
CA ASP A 256 4.75 59.01 -10.30
C ASP A 256 4.70 57.90 -11.35
N ILE A 257 4.12 58.15 -12.53
CA ILE A 257 4.28 57.23 -13.66
C ILE A 257 5.59 57.57 -14.38
N GLY A 258 6.45 56.57 -14.56
CA GLY A 258 7.74 56.72 -15.27
C GLY A 258 7.56 57.33 -16.66
N ARG A 259 8.42 58.29 -17.03
CA ARG A 259 8.34 58.99 -18.33
C ARG A 259 8.55 58.04 -19.51
N ASP A 260 9.34 57.00 -19.31
CA ASP A 260 9.57 55.90 -20.24
C ASP A 260 8.30 55.09 -20.56
N ARG A 261 7.29 55.16 -19.69
CA ARG A 261 6.01 54.46 -19.85
C ARG A 261 4.93 55.30 -20.50
N VAL A 262 5.19 56.58 -20.77
CA VAL A 262 4.21 57.54 -21.28
C VAL A 262 4.70 58.12 -22.59
N SER A 263 3.94 57.88 -23.66
CA SER A 263 4.16 58.48 -24.98
C SER A 263 2.95 59.33 -25.37
N THR A 264 3.19 60.42 -26.10
CA THR A 264 2.14 61.38 -26.47
C THR A 264 2.27 61.75 -27.94
N GLN A 265 1.14 61.84 -28.65
CA GLN A 265 1.07 62.25 -30.05
C GLN A 265 -0.18 63.10 -30.28
N GLY A 266 -0.06 64.16 -31.08
CA GLY A 266 -1.21 64.93 -31.55
C GLY A 266 -1.48 64.64 -33.03
N HIS A 267 -2.76 64.59 -33.41
CA HIS A 267 -3.18 64.35 -34.79
C HIS A 267 -4.03 65.48 -35.38
N GLY A 268 -4.24 66.56 -34.63
CA GLY A 268 -5.12 67.66 -35.03
C GLY A 268 -6.52 67.16 -35.36
N GLU A 269 -7.05 67.60 -36.50
CA GLU A 269 -8.39 67.24 -36.99
C GLU A 269 -8.43 65.92 -37.79
N ALA A 270 -7.27 65.26 -37.96
CA ALA A 270 -7.20 63.99 -38.65
C ALA A 270 -7.93 62.88 -37.87
N TYR A 271 -8.38 61.85 -38.59
CA TYR A 271 -9.06 60.69 -38.00
C TYR A 271 -10.32 61.07 -37.19
N ALA A 272 -11.16 61.92 -37.78
CA ALA A 272 -12.48 62.25 -37.28
C ALA A 272 -13.33 60.97 -37.15
N VAL A 273 -14.03 60.84 -36.02
CA VAL A 273 -14.92 59.72 -35.70
C VAL A 273 -16.40 60.05 -35.97
N ALA A 274 -16.70 61.33 -36.18
CA ALA A 274 -18.01 61.83 -36.56
C ALA A 274 -17.88 63.02 -37.53
N GLY A 275 -18.96 63.36 -38.24
CA GLY A 275 -18.99 64.54 -39.11
C GLY A 275 -18.80 65.85 -38.33
N ASN A 276 -18.04 66.79 -38.88
CA ASN A 276 -17.75 68.07 -38.23
C ASN A 276 -18.83 69.14 -38.43
N ASP A 277 -19.91 68.82 -39.16
CA ASP A 277 -20.97 69.77 -39.51
C ASP A 277 -21.85 70.13 -38.31
N THR A 278 -22.03 69.20 -37.38
CA THR A 278 -22.86 69.38 -36.18
C THR A 278 -22.02 69.62 -34.93
N ALA A 279 -22.56 70.37 -33.96
CA ALA A 279 -21.89 70.58 -32.68
C ALA A 279 -21.63 69.26 -31.94
N SER A 280 -22.57 68.31 -32.01
CA SER A 280 -22.43 66.97 -31.41
C SER A 280 -21.32 66.16 -32.07
N GLY A 281 -21.19 66.20 -33.41
CA GLY A 281 -20.12 65.49 -34.12
C GLY A 281 -18.74 66.08 -33.84
N ARG A 282 -18.63 67.42 -33.81
CA ARG A 282 -17.40 68.10 -33.37
C ARG A 282 -16.99 67.72 -31.95
N GLN A 283 -17.97 67.61 -31.04
CA GLN A 283 -17.73 67.19 -29.66
C GLN A 283 -17.15 65.76 -29.57
N LEU A 284 -17.59 64.84 -30.42
CA LEU A 284 -17.02 63.49 -30.48
C LEU A 284 -15.58 63.50 -31.03
N ASN A 285 -15.25 64.43 -31.92
CA ASN A 285 -13.90 64.57 -32.46
C ASN A 285 -12.91 65.23 -31.49
N ARG A 286 -13.39 66.09 -30.57
CA ARG A 286 -12.60 66.64 -29.44
C ARG A 286 -12.41 65.58 -28.35
N ARG A 287 -11.44 64.69 -28.55
CA ARG A 287 -11.15 63.57 -27.65
C ARG A 287 -9.66 63.35 -27.46
N VAL A 288 -9.34 62.65 -26.39
CA VAL A 288 -8.04 62.01 -26.19
C VAL A 288 -8.28 60.51 -26.13
N GLU A 289 -7.58 59.76 -26.96
CA GLU A 289 -7.53 58.31 -26.89
C GLU A 289 -6.26 57.89 -26.16
N ILE A 290 -6.41 56.97 -25.22
CA ILE A 290 -5.29 56.41 -24.47
C ILE A 290 -5.22 54.93 -24.80
N MET A 291 -4.16 54.56 -25.49
CA MET A 291 -3.85 53.19 -25.85
C MET A 291 -3.01 52.56 -24.73
N LEU A 292 -3.49 51.46 -24.18
CA LEU A 292 -2.76 50.64 -23.22
C LEU A 292 -2.04 49.52 -23.96
N SER A 293 -0.77 49.30 -23.61
CA SER A 293 0.03 48.21 -24.16
C SER A 293 -0.55 46.84 -23.84
N ASP A 294 -0.19 45.83 -24.63
CA ASP A 294 -0.42 44.42 -24.27
C ASP A 294 0.47 43.99 -23.08
N GLU A 295 0.39 42.71 -22.70
CA GLU A 295 1.19 42.14 -21.60
C GLU A 295 2.70 42.17 -21.85
N ARG A 296 3.10 42.33 -23.11
CA ARG A 296 4.50 42.41 -23.55
C ARG A 296 4.98 43.85 -23.68
N GLY A 297 4.16 44.84 -23.31
CA GLY A 297 4.51 46.25 -23.40
C GLY A 297 4.39 46.85 -24.81
N VAL A 298 3.75 46.15 -25.75
CA VAL A 298 3.63 46.59 -27.14
C VAL A 298 2.29 47.31 -27.37
N ILE A 299 2.35 48.46 -28.04
CA ILE A 299 1.17 49.20 -28.52
C ILE A 299 1.14 49.08 -30.04
N ALA A 300 0.00 48.70 -30.60
CA ALA A 300 -0.14 48.59 -32.05
C ALA A 300 -0.13 49.99 -32.69
N PRO A 301 0.54 50.18 -33.84
CA PRO A 301 0.53 51.45 -34.55
C PRO A 301 -0.89 51.85 -34.99
N ARG A 302 -1.06 53.13 -35.32
CA ARG A 302 -2.32 53.69 -35.84
C ARG A 302 -2.50 53.41 -37.32
#